data_AF-A0A2G9YJY9-F1
#
_entry.id   AF-A0A2G9YJY9-F1
#
_cell.length_a   1.000
_cell.length_b   1.000
_cell.length_c   1.000
_cell.angle_alpha   90.00
_cell.angle_beta   90.00
_cell.angle_gamma   90.00
#
_symmetry.space_group_name_H-M   'P 1'
#
loop_
_entity.id
_entity.type
_entity.pdbx_description
1 polymer ?
#
loop_
_entity_poly.entity_id
_entity_poly.type
_entity_poly.pdbx_seq_one_letter_code
_entity_poly.pdbx_strand_id
1 'polypeptide(L)'
;MDAIAMCIQHPKAAGETFLVSDGQDVSTADLIKMVAGGMNSNKSDSHEKRDSHFYCHLFYLPFGILKALCKIIRKAEELEKLTGTLVGDSSKIRNLLGWKPPWTPEEGIREMVLKNKC
;
A
#
# COMPACT_ATOMS: atom_id res chain seq x y z
N MET A 1 4.98 11.45 -8.69
CA MET A 1 5.34 12.82 -9.15
C MET A 1 4.15 13.62 -9.67
N ASP A 2 3.04 12.98 -10.03
CA ASP A 2 1.87 13.67 -10.60
C ASP A 2 1.19 14.71 -9.68
N ALA A 3 0.89 14.36 -8.42
CA ALA A 3 0.29 15.30 -7.46
C ALA A 3 1.12 16.58 -7.25
N ILE A 4 2.44 16.44 -7.13
CA ILE A 4 3.37 17.58 -6.95
C ILE A 4 3.37 18.45 -8.22
N ALA A 5 3.42 17.84 -9.41
CA ALA A 5 3.36 18.57 -10.66
C ALA A 5 2.05 19.36 -10.80
N MET A 6 0.93 18.79 -10.34
CA MET A 6 -0.36 19.48 -10.30
C MET A 6 -0.36 20.67 -9.33
N CYS A 7 0.22 20.53 -8.14
CA CYS A 7 0.35 21.64 -7.18
C CYS A 7 1.20 22.80 -7.73
N ILE A 8 2.21 22.53 -8.55
CA ILE A 8 3.05 23.57 -9.16
C ILE A 8 2.26 24.35 -10.23
N GLN A 9 1.38 23.67 -10.98
CA GLN A 9 0.66 24.25 -12.10
C GLN A 9 -0.67 24.90 -11.69
N HIS A 10 -1.30 24.44 -10.61
CA HIS A 10 -2.65 24.83 -10.28
C HIS A 10 -2.68 26.09 -9.39
N PRO A 11 -3.32 27.20 -9.82
CA PRO A 11 -3.28 28.47 -9.09
C PRO A 11 -3.92 28.39 -7.70
N LYS A 12 -4.91 27.49 -7.50
CA LYS A 12 -5.54 27.27 -6.19
C LYS A 12 -4.68 26.46 -5.21
N ALA A 13 -3.52 25.96 -5.62
CA ALA A 13 -2.64 25.20 -4.74
C ALA A 13 -1.73 26.10 -3.88
N ALA A 14 -1.58 27.38 -4.23
CA ALA A 14 -0.70 28.30 -3.51
C ALA A 14 -1.16 28.52 -2.06
N GLY A 15 -0.24 28.32 -1.10
CA GLY A 15 -0.52 28.48 0.33
C GLY A 15 -1.30 27.33 0.97
N GLU A 16 -1.67 26.31 0.19
CA GLU A 16 -2.46 25.18 0.67
C GLU A 16 -1.59 24.00 1.06
N THR A 17 -1.97 23.31 2.15
CA THR A 17 -1.43 22.00 2.50
C THR A 17 -2.40 20.92 2.06
N PHE A 18 -1.89 19.91 1.34
CA PHE A 18 -2.66 18.78 0.83
C PHE A 18 -2.14 17.46 1.41
N LEU A 19 -3.06 16.57 1.74
CA LEU A 19 -2.74 15.18 1.98
C LEU A 19 -2.97 14.37 0.70
N VAL A 20 -1.98 13.56 0.35
CA VAL A 20 -2.03 12.65 -0.81
C VAL A 20 -2.27 11.24 -0.29
N SER A 21 -3.30 10.57 -0.83
CA SER A 21 -3.63 9.19 -0.54
C SER A 21 -4.20 8.51 -1.79
N ASP A 22 -3.96 7.20 -1.92
CA ASP A 22 -4.46 6.35 -3.00
C ASP A 22 -6.00 6.21 -2.97
N GLY A 23 -6.66 6.70 -1.92
CA GLY A 23 -8.11 6.91 -1.91
C GLY A 23 -8.97 5.71 -1.56
N GLN A 24 -8.34 4.60 -1.23
CA GLN A 24 -9.00 3.44 -0.67
C GLN A 24 -8.35 3.16 0.67
N ASP A 25 -9.17 3.11 1.72
CA ASP A 25 -8.73 2.67 3.03
C ASP A 25 -8.57 1.16 2.99
N VAL A 26 -7.32 0.70 2.98
CA VAL A 26 -6.99 -0.73 2.96
C VAL A 26 -6.59 -1.18 4.36
N SER A 27 -7.20 -2.28 4.82
CA SER A 27 -6.74 -2.91 6.06
C SER A 27 -5.38 -3.58 5.84
N THR A 28 -4.59 -3.75 6.90
CA THR A 28 -3.32 -4.49 6.83
C THR A 28 -3.53 -5.90 6.26
N ALA A 29 -4.66 -6.54 6.61
CA ALA A 29 -5.03 -7.86 6.10
C ALA A 29 -5.26 -7.85 4.58
N ASP A 30 -5.96 -6.84 4.06
CA ASP A 30 -6.26 -6.74 2.64
C ASP A 30 -5.01 -6.35 1.85
N LEU A 31 -4.17 -5.47 2.38
CA LEU A 31 -2.85 -5.17 1.80
C LEU A 31 -2.00 -6.43 1.63
N ILE A 32 -1.94 -7.29 2.65
CA ILE A 32 -1.19 -8.57 2.58
C ILE A 32 -1.79 -9.48 1.50
N LYS A 33 -3.12 -9.56 1.37
CA LYS A 33 -3.78 -10.35 0.32
C LYS A 33 -3.49 -9.79 -1.07
N MET A 34 -3.48 -8.48 -1.25
CA MET A 34 -3.16 -7.83 -2.54
C MET A 34 -1.73 -8.16 -2.98
N VAL A 35 -0.76 -8.09 -2.06
CA VAL A 35 0.64 -8.49 -2.33
C VAL A 35 0.72 -9.97 -2.72
N ALA A 36 0.08 -10.85 -1.95
CA ALA A 36 0.02 -12.28 -2.25
C ALA A 36 -0.61 -12.56 -3.63
N GLY A 37 -1.70 -11.85 -3.95
CA GLY A 37 -2.35 -11.91 -5.26
C GLY A 37 -1.40 -11.52 -6.39
N GLY A 38 -0.73 -10.37 -6.27
CA GLY A 38 0.27 -9.92 -7.25
C GLY A 38 1.42 -10.91 -7.45
N MET A 39 1.86 -11.61 -6.40
CA MET A 39 2.89 -12.66 -6.49
C MET A 39 2.41 -13.92 -7.23
N ASN A 40 1.10 -14.20 -7.23
CA ASN A 40 0.51 -15.36 -7.89
C ASN A 40 0.12 -15.08 -9.35
N SER A 41 -0.38 -13.88 -9.66
CA SER A 41 -0.75 -13.46 -11.03
C SER A 41 0.39 -13.58 -12.04
N ASN A 42 1.64 -13.44 -11.58
CA ASN A 42 2.83 -13.47 -12.42
C ASN A 42 3.27 -14.87 -12.90
N LYS A 43 2.52 -15.94 -12.57
CA LYS A 43 2.86 -17.32 -12.95
C LYS A 43 2.11 -17.83 -14.19
N SER A 44 1.14 -17.07 -14.71
CA SER A 44 0.27 -17.55 -15.79
C SER A 44 0.79 -17.22 -17.20
N ASP A 45 1.70 -16.24 -17.33
CA ASP A 45 2.11 -15.69 -18.65
C ASP A 45 3.52 -16.12 -19.11
N SER A 46 4.21 -17.00 -18.37
CA SER A 46 5.51 -17.56 -18.78
C SER A 46 5.47 -19.08 -18.72
N HIS A 47 5.93 -19.71 -19.81
CA HIS A 47 6.04 -21.17 -20.03
C HIS A 47 6.85 -21.94 -18.97
N GLU A 48 7.32 -21.28 -17.91
CA GLU A 48 8.06 -21.86 -16.80
C GLU A 48 7.20 -21.89 -15.54
N LYS A 49 6.33 -22.90 -15.48
CA LYS A 49 5.44 -23.21 -14.37
C LYS A 49 6.27 -23.59 -13.14
N ARG A 50 6.73 -22.62 -12.37
CA ARG A 50 7.39 -22.86 -11.08
C ARG A 50 6.30 -23.06 -10.01
N ASP A 51 6.31 -24.22 -9.37
CA ASP A 51 5.33 -24.76 -8.39
C ASP A 51 5.18 -23.95 -7.08
N SER A 52 5.64 -22.71 -7.01
CA SER A 52 5.67 -21.91 -5.79
C SER A 52 4.41 -21.06 -5.59
N HIS A 53 3.23 -21.66 -5.50
CA HIS A 53 2.02 -20.91 -5.09
C HIS A 53 2.28 -20.17 -3.76
N PHE A 54 2.10 -18.84 -3.74
CA PHE A 54 2.22 -18.06 -2.52
C PHE A 54 0.87 -18.10 -1.81
N TYR A 55 0.73 -19.00 -0.85
CA TYR A 55 -0.50 -19.15 -0.07
C TYR A 55 -0.49 -18.20 1.12
N CYS A 56 -1.42 -17.24 1.09
CA CYS A 56 -1.59 -16.27 2.15
C CYS A 56 -2.51 -16.84 3.25
N HIS A 57 -1.92 -17.31 4.35
CA HIS A 57 -2.67 -17.79 5.50
C HIS A 57 -2.71 -16.69 6.57
N LEU A 58 -3.86 -16.02 6.71
CA LEU A 58 -4.10 -15.09 7.80
C LEU A 58 -4.73 -15.86 8.96
N PHE A 59 -4.09 -15.81 10.13
CA PHE A 59 -4.64 -16.34 11.37
C PHE A 59 -4.71 -15.23 12.41
N TYR A 60 -5.61 -15.41 13.38
CA TYR A 60 -5.77 -14.46 14.47
C TYR A 60 -4.62 -14.59 15.47
N LEU A 61 -3.92 -13.50 15.73
CA LEU A 61 -2.90 -13.41 16.78
C LEU A 61 -3.23 -12.23 17.69
N PRO A 62 -3.44 -12.44 19.01
CA PRO A 62 -3.67 -11.35 19.95
C PRO A 62 -2.55 -10.31 19.90
N PHE A 63 -2.92 -9.04 19.83
CA PHE A 63 -1.97 -7.93 19.65
C PHE A 63 -0.90 -7.87 20.74
N GLY A 64 -1.24 -8.22 21.99
CA GLY A 64 -0.28 -8.25 23.11
C GLY A 64 0.86 -9.24 22.89
N ILE A 65 0.55 -10.42 22.32
CA ILE A 65 1.55 -11.45 22.00
C ILE A 65 2.43 -10.98 20.85
N LEU A 66 1.81 -10.44 19.79
CA LEU A 66 2.53 -9.89 18.64
C LEU A 66 3.50 -8.78 19.08
N LYS A 67 3.06 -7.86 19.95
CA LYS A 67 3.89 -6.79 20.49
C LYS A 67 5.07 -7.31 21.31
N ALA A 68 4.86 -8.34 22.13
CA ALA A 68 5.93 -8.97 22.91
C ALA A 68 6.98 -9.62 21.98
N LEU A 69 6.55 -10.37 20.97
CA LEU A 69 7.44 -10.98 19.98
C LEU A 69 8.26 -9.93 19.22
N CYS A 70 7.61 -8.86 18.74
CA CYS A 70 8.30 -7.77 18.06
C CYS A 70 9.30 -7.05 18.95
N LYS A 71 9.01 -6.89 20.26
CA LYS A 71 9.98 -6.33 21.22
C LYS A 71 11.22 -7.23 21.36
N ILE A 72 11.05 -8.54 21.44
CA ILE A 72 12.16 -9.51 21.52
C ILE A 72 13.02 -9.43 20.25
N ILE A 73 12.37 -9.32 19.08
CA ILE A 73 13.04 -9.21 17.77
C ILE A 73 13.60 -7.79 17.53
N ARG A 74 13.36 -6.84 18.46
CA ARG A 74 13.72 -5.41 18.35
C ARG A 74 13.07 -4.69 17.16
N LYS A 75 11.92 -5.18 16.70
CA LYS A 75 11.09 -4.63 15.61
C LYS A 75 9.77 -4.01 16.09
N ALA A 76 9.78 -3.45 17.30
CA ALA A 76 8.56 -2.89 17.90
C ALA A 76 8.10 -1.61 17.19
N GLU A 77 9.02 -0.83 16.62
CA GLU A 77 8.71 0.41 15.90
C GLU A 77 8.02 0.12 14.56
N GLU A 78 8.47 -0.91 13.84
CA GLU A 78 7.84 -1.36 12.60
C GLU A 78 6.42 -1.88 12.87
N LEU A 79 6.21 -2.57 13.99
CA LEU A 79 4.88 -3.00 14.41
C LEU A 79 3.95 -1.79 14.65
N GLU A 80 4.44 -0.74 15.31
CA GLU A 80 3.67 0.49 15.51
C GLU A 80 3.36 1.21 14.19
N LYS A 81 4.29 1.21 13.23
CA LYS A 81 4.02 1.73 11.88
C LYS A 81 2.97 0.92 11.12
N LEU A 82 2.96 -0.40 11.27
CA LEU A 82 2.03 -1.31 10.58
C LEU A 82 0.63 -1.32 11.19
N THR A 83 0.54 -1.14 12.50
CA THR A 83 -0.72 -1.22 13.26
C THR A 83 -1.26 0.15 13.65
N GLY A 84 -0.45 1.19 13.50
CA GLY A 84 -0.89 2.57 13.54
C GLY A 84 -1.87 2.83 12.40
N THR A 85 -2.97 3.50 12.71
CA THR A 85 -3.94 3.92 11.72
C THR A 85 -3.48 5.26 11.14
N LEU A 86 -3.15 5.29 9.84
CA LEU A 86 -2.94 6.54 9.11
C LEU A 86 -4.09 6.74 8.13
N VAL A 87 -5.30 6.91 8.67
CA VAL A 87 -6.45 7.34 7.87
C VAL A 87 -6.41 8.86 7.86
N GLY A 88 -5.98 9.43 6.74
CA GLY A 88 -5.97 10.86 6.56
C GLY A 88 -6.86 11.27 5.39
N ASP A 89 -7.59 12.37 5.57
CA ASP A 89 -8.54 12.87 4.58
C ASP A 89 -7.82 13.51 3.37
N SER A 90 -7.90 12.85 2.21
CA SER A 90 -7.41 13.36 0.93
C SER A 90 -8.48 14.06 0.08
N SER A 91 -9.66 14.34 0.64
CA SER A 91 -10.76 15.00 -0.09
C SER A 91 -10.37 16.40 -0.56
N LYS A 92 -9.51 17.10 0.18
CA LYS A 92 -9.07 18.46 -0.17
C LYS A 92 -8.35 18.51 -1.52
N ILE A 93 -7.39 17.61 -1.77
CA ILE A 93 -6.65 17.62 -3.05
C ILE A 93 -7.55 17.18 -4.22
N ARG A 94 -8.48 16.26 -3.95
CA ARG A 94 -9.46 15.76 -4.93
C ARG A 94 -10.47 16.84 -5.33
N ASN A 95 -11.00 17.57 -4.35
CA ASN A 95 -12.04 18.57 -4.60
C ASN A 95 -11.47 19.88 -5.13
N LEU A 96 -10.28 20.29 -4.65
CA LEU A 96 -9.70 21.58 -5.02
C LEU A 96 -8.88 21.52 -6.31
N LEU A 97 -8.08 20.46 -6.48
CA LEU A 97 -7.19 20.31 -7.63
C LEU A 97 -7.71 19.31 -8.65
N GLY A 98 -8.76 18.54 -8.34
CA GLY A 98 -9.25 17.46 -9.21
C GLY A 98 -8.31 16.25 -9.23
N TRP A 99 -7.30 16.21 -8.36
CA TRP A 99 -6.27 15.17 -8.40
C TRP A 99 -6.84 13.81 -8.02
N LYS A 100 -6.47 12.78 -8.77
CA LYS A 100 -6.74 11.37 -8.46
C LYS A 100 -5.47 10.55 -8.71
N PRO A 101 -5.23 9.51 -7.91
CA PRO A 101 -4.10 8.62 -8.15
C PRO A 101 -4.25 7.94 -9.52
N PRO A 102 -3.15 7.81 -10.29
CA PRO A 102 -3.19 7.23 -11.63
C PRO A 102 -3.34 5.69 -11.62
N TRP A 103 -3.04 5.05 -10.49
CA TRP A 103 -3.15 3.61 -10.31
C TRP A 103 -3.99 3.31 -9.07
N THR A 104 -4.74 2.22 -9.13
CA THR A 104 -5.35 1.63 -7.93
C THR A 104 -4.27 1.00 -7.04
N PRO A 105 -4.51 0.84 -5.72
CA PRO A 105 -3.59 0.13 -4.83
C PRO A 105 -3.21 -1.27 -5.36
N GLU A 106 -4.18 -2.03 -5.86
CA GLU A 106 -3.97 -3.37 -6.40
C GLU A 106 -3.05 -3.37 -7.62
N GLU A 107 -3.28 -2.46 -8.57
CA GLU A 107 -2.42 -2.33 -9.75
C GLU A 107 -1.01 -1.89 -9.37
N GLY A 108 -0.88 -0.89 -8.49
CA GLY A 108 0.42 -0.40 -8.02
C GLY A 108 1.24 -1.51 -7.35
N ILE A 109 0.59 -2.33 -6.51
CA ILE A 109 1.22 -3.49 -5.86
C ILE A 109 1.62 -4.54 -6.89
N ARG A 110 0.75 -4.87 -7.86
CA ARG A 110 1.06 -5.84 -8.92
C ARG A 110 2.28 -5.41 -9.73
N GLU A 111 2.35 -4.15 -10.16
CA GLU A 111 3.49 -3.60 -10.89
C GLU A 111 4.78 -3.61 -10.05
N MET A 112 4.68 -3.32 -8.75
CA MET A 112 5.84 -3.36 -7.84
C MET A 112 6.40 -4.77 -7.66
N VAL A 113 5.52 -5.78 -7.53
CA VAL A 113 5.91 -7.19 -7.42
C VAL A 113 6.53 -7.70 -8.73
N LEU A 114 6.01 -7.25 -9.88
CA LEU A 114 6.58 -7.57 -11.20
C LEU A 114 8.02 -7.05 -11.36
N LYS A 115 8.30 -5.82 -10.90
CA LYS A 115 9.61 -5.17 -11.07
C LYS A 115 10.70 -5.67 -10.11
N ASN A 116 10.34 -6.25 -8.95
CA ASN A 116 11.29 -6.75 -7.95
C ASN A 116 11.83 -8.16 -8.25
N LYS A 117 11.55 -8.73 -9.43
CA LYS A 117 12.19 -9.95 -9.92
C LYS A 117 13.44 -9.59 -10.73
N CYS A 118 14.54 -9.32 -10.04
CA CYS A 118 15.90 -9.53 -10.55
C CYS A 118 16.39 -10.91 -10.12
#